data_AF-A0A1U7HCA7-F1
#
_entry.id   AF-A0A1U7HCA7-F1
#
_cell.length_a   1.000
_cell.length_b   1.000
_cell.length_c   1.000
_cell.angle_alpha   90.00
_cell.angle_beta   90.00
_cell.angle_gamma   90.00
#
_symmetry.space_group_name_H-M   'P 1'
#
loop_
_entity.id
_entity.type
_entity.pdbx_description
1 polymer ?
#
loop_
_entity_poly.entity_id
_entity_poly.type
_entity_poly.pdbx_seq_one_letter_code
_entity_poly.pdbx_strand_id
1 'polypeptide(L)'
;MNIKLVIFSGIITALLGSVLGLAAAHIGQKDFNQPRYESQFYSDLHYKYYGIIGAGLGFAIGVSQECVRELKAKRDKELEQ
;
A
#
# COMPACT_ATOMS: atom_id res chain seq x y z
N MET A 1 4.65 19.47 12.50
CA MET A 1 4.41 18.13 11.93
C MET A 1 2.94 17.82 12.09
N ASN A 2 2.17 17.82 11.01
CA ASN A 2 0.75 17.52 11.04
C ASN A 2 0.56 16.01 11.00
N ILE A 3 0.73 15.36 12.15
CA ILE A 3 0.64 13.90 12.29
C ILE A 3 -0.67 13.33 11.71
N LYS A 4 -1.78 14.10 11.80
CA LYS A 4 -3.08 13.74 11.23
C LYS A 4 -3.03 13.61 9.70
N LEU A 5 -2.28 14.48 9.03
CA LEU A 5 -2.12 14.48 7.57
C LEU A 5 -1.26 13.31 7.11
N VAL A 6 -0.18 13.00 7.85
CA VAL A 6 0.69 11.84 7.59
C VAL A 6 -0.09 10.54 7.73
N ILE A 7 -0.86 10.39 8.80
CA ILE A 7 -1.70 9.21 9.02
C ILE A 7 -2.78 9.09 7.92
N PHE A 8 -3.41 10.20 7.54
CA PHE A 8 -4.42 10.21 6.47
C PHE A 8 -3.84 9.80 5.12
N SER A 9 -2.69 10.38 4.73
CA SER A 9 -1.98 10.02 3.50
C SER A 9 -1.58 8.54 3.49
N GLY A 10 -1.05 8.05 4.62
CA GLY A 10 -0.76 6.63 4.82
C GLY A 10 -1.99 5.74 4.61
N ILE A 11 -3.13 6.05 5.23
CA ILE A 11 -4.37 5.27 5.10
C ILE A 11 -4.88 5.24 3.65
N ILE A 12 -4.92 6.39 2.97
CA ILE A 12 -5.37 6.44 1.57
C ILE A 12 -4.47 5.61 0.67
N THR A 13 -3.15 5.74 0.86
CA THR A 13 -2.18 4.99 0.05
C THR A 13 -2.21 3.49 0.37
N ALA A 14 -2.52 3.11 1.62
CA ALA A 14 -2.76 1.73 2.02
C ALA A 14 -3.99 1.13 1.34
N LEU A 15 -5.10 1.88 1.25
CA LEU A 15 -6.30 1.43 0.55
C LEU A 15 -6.01 1.20 -0.93
N LEU A 16 -5.31 2.13 -1.58
CA LEU A 16 -4.89 1.98 -2.98
C LEU A 16 -3.93 0.79 -3.17
N GLY A 17 -2.94 0.65 -2.27
CA GLY A 17 -2.01 -0.47 -2.28
C GLY A 17 -2.70 -1.82 -2.09
N SER A 18 -3.73 -1.89 -1.24
CA SER A 18 -4.55 -3.09 -1.05
C SER A 18 -5.26 -3.48 -2.35
N VAL A 19 -5.91 -2.52 -3.02
CA VAL A 19 -6.61 -2.78 -4.29
C VAL A 19 -5.62 -3.27 -5.36
N LEU A 20 -4.45 -2.64 -5.45
CA LEU A 20 -3.40 -3.05 -6.37
C LEU A 20 -2.83 -4.44 -6.04
N GLY A 21 -2.65 -4.76 -4.76
CA GLY A 21 -2.20 -6.09 -4.31
C GLY A 21 -3.19 -7.19 -4.67
N LEU A 22 -4.49 -6.92 -4.51
CA LEU A 22 -5.56 -7.83 -4.91
C LEU A 22 -5.63 -8.00 -6.43
N ALA A 23 -5.47 -6.92 -7.20
CA ALA A 23 -5.42 -6.97 -8.65
C ALA A 23 -4.20 -7.77 -9.14
N ALA A 24 -3.04 -7.57 -8.52
CA ALA A 24 -1.82 -8.32 -8.83
C ALA A 24 -1.99 -9.82 -8.53
N ALA A 25 -2.65 -10.19 -7.43
CA ALA A 25 -2.98 -11.58 -7.10
C ALA A 25 -3.92 -12.20 -8.14
N HIS A 26 -4.93 -11.45 -8.59
CA HIS A 26 -5.89 -11.91 -9.58
C HIS A 26 -5.25 -12.10 -10.97
N ILE A 27 -4.35 -11.20 -11.37
CA ILE A 27 -3.64 -11.29 -12.65
C ILE A 27 -2.55 -12.39 -12.60
N GLY A 28 -1.82 -12.50 -11.50
CA GLY A 28 -0.74 -13.48 -11.34
C GLY A 28 -1.22 -14.94 -11.30
N GLN A 29 -2.49 -15.18 -10.98
CA GLN A 29 -3.09 -16.51 -11.05
C GLN A 29 -3.46 -16.97 -12.47
N LYS A 30 -3.44 -16.07 -13.46
CA LYS A 30 -4.05 -16.36 -14.77
C LYS A 30 -3.25 -17.32 -15.66
N ASP A 31 -1.92 -17.41 -15.55
CA ASP A 31 -1.12 -18.12 -16.56
C ASP A 31 0.22 -18.75 -16.08
N PHE A 32 0.20 -19.69 -15.14
CA PHE A 32 1.37 -20.58 -14.90
C PHE A 32 0.93 -22.02 -14.52
N ASN A 33 0.48 -22.79 -15.51
CA ASN A 33 0.53 -24.26 -15.58
C ASN A 33 0.13 -25.13 -14.34
N GLN A 34 -0.88 -24.72 -13.57
CA GLN A 34 -1.45 -25.37 -12.36
C GLN A 34 -0.63 -25.14 -11.07
N PRO A 35 -1.29 -24.69 -9.98
CA PRO A 35 -2.05 -25.62 -9.17
C PRO A 35 -3.50 -25.16 -9.01
N ARG A 36 -4.42 -26.06 -9.36
CA ARG A 36 -5.81 -25.98 -8.91
C ARG A 36 -5.74 -26.06 -7.39
N TYR A 37 -5.86 -24.92 -6.69
CA TYR A 37 -6.10 -24.94 -5.25
C TYR A 37 -7.41 -25.69 -5.06
N GLU A 38 -7.32 -26.99 -4.74
CA GLU A 38 -8.45 -27.91 -4.68
C GLU A 38 -9.47 -27.56 -3.59
N SER A 39 -9.19 -26.56 -2.75
CA SER A 39 -10.16 -26.05 -1.78
C SER A 39 -10.31 -24.53 -1.87
N GLN A 40 -11.57 -24.10 -1.96
CA GLN A 40 -12.03 -22.70 -1.84
C GLN A 40 -11.40 -21.96 -0.65
N PHE A 41 -11.02 -22.70 0.40
CA PHE A 41 -10.44 -22.20 1.63
C PHE A 41 -9.04 -21.56 1.45
N TYR A 42 -8.20 -22.07 0.54
CA TYR A 42 -6.85 -21.53 0.33
C TYR A 42 -6.80 -20.35 -0.63
N SER A 43 -7.75 -20.25 -1.56
CA SER A 43 -7.80 -19.14 -2.52
C SER A 43 -8.19 -17.82 -1.83
N ASP A 44 -9.12 -17.88 -0.88
CA ASP A 44 -9.53 -16.71 -0.09
C ASP A 44 -8.39 -16.21 0.84
N LEU A 45 -7.63 -17.15 1.40
CA LEU A 45 -6.47 -16.84 2.23
C LEU A 45 -5.36 -16.15 1.42
N HIS A 46 -5.08 -16.65 0.21
CA HIS A 46 -4.07 -16.06 -0.68
C HIS A 46 -4.47 -14.66 -1.15
N TYR A 47 -5.74 -14.47 -1.51
CA TYR A 47 -6.29 -13.16 -1.88
C TYR A 47 -6.14 -12.17 -0.71
N LYS A 48 -6.52 -12.58 0.50
CA LYS A 48 -6.37 -11.77 1.72
C LYS A 48 -4.92 -11.41 2.03
N TYR A 49 -3.98 -12.35 1.89
CA TYR A 49 -2.56 -12.10 2.13
C TYR A 49 -1.99 -11.04 1.17
N TYR A 50 -2.32 -11.12 -0.12
CA TYR A 50 -1.85 -10.13 -1.10
C TYR A 50 -2.47 -8.75 -0.88
N GLY A 51 -3.74 -8.69 -0.44
CA GLY A 51 -4.36 -7.44 -0.02
C GLY A 51 -3.66 -6.81 1.17
N ILE A 52 -3.31 -7.59 2.20
CA ILE A 52 -2.58 -7.12 3.39
C ILE A 52 -1.18 -6.63 3.03
N ILE A 53 -0.45 -7.37 2.18
CA ILE A 53 0.90 -6.98 1.71
C ILE A 53 0.82 -5.67 0.91
N GLY A 54 -0.14 -5.58 -0.02
CA GLY A 54 -0.38 -4.37 -0.79
C GLY A 54 -0.74 -3.17 0.10
N ALA A 55 -1.58 -3.39 1.11
CA ALA A 55 -1.96 -2.38 2.08
C ALA A 55 -0.76 -1.88 2.91
N GLY A 56 0.08 -2.81 3.38
CA GLY A 56 1.29 -2.48 4.15
C GLY A 56 2.29 -1.67 3.34
N LEU A 57 2.57 -2.10 2.10
CA LEU A 57 3.44 -1.36 1.17
C LEU A 57 2.88 0.03 0.85
N GLY A 58 1.58 0.11 0.53
CA GLY A 58 0.91 1.38 0.27
C GLY A 58 0.99 2.33 1.47
N PHE A 59 0.75 1.83 2.68
CA PHE A 59 0.85 2.62 3.91
C PHE A 59 2.26 3.18 4.11
N ALA A 60 3.28 2.33 4.00
CA ALA A 60 4.68 2.74 4.18
C ALA A 60 5.07 3.84 3.18
N ILE A 61 4.71 3.67 1.91
CA ILE A 61 4.99 4.66 0.86
C ILE A 61 4.27 5.98 1.15
N GLY A 62 2.98 5.95 1.50
CA GLY A 62 2.20 7.16 1.78
C GLY A 62 2.73 7.96 2.97
N VAL A 63 3.09 7.27 4.06
CA VAL A 63 3.70 7.90 5.25
C VAL A 63 5.06 8.51 4.89
N SER A 64 5.90 7.79 4.14
CA SER A 64 7.21 8.30 3.72
C SER A 64 7.10 9.53 2.82
N GLN A 65 6.19 9.52 1.83
CA GLN A 65 5.99 10.67 0.93
C GLN A 65 5.55 11.91 1.69
N GLU A 66 4.60 11.76 2.62
CA GLU A 66 4.09 12.89 3.39
C GLU A 66 5.14 13.43 4.38
N CYS A 67 5.93 12.54 4.98
CA CYS A 67 7.06 12.92 5.84
C CYS A 67 8.10 13.75 5.08
N VAL A 68 8.51 13.31 3.89
CA VAL A 68 9.45 14.05 3.04
C VAL A 68 8.88 15.41 2.63
N ARG A 69 7.57 15.47 2.33
CA ARG A 69 6.90 16.73 1.97
C ARG A 69 6.90 17.73 3.12
N GLU A 70 6.60 17.29 4.35
CA GLU A 70 6.65 18.17 5.52
C GLU A 70 8.08 18.63 5.83
N LEU A 71 9.08 17.76 5.70
CA LEU A 71 10.49 18.12 5.89
C LEU A 71 10.93 19.17 4.88
N LYS A 72 10.58 19.00 3.61
CA LYS A 72 10.89 19.97 2.56
C LYS A 72 10.21 21.32 2.81
N ALA A 73 8.93 21.30 3.17
CA ALA A 73 8.18 22.51 3.50
C ALA A 73 8.75 23.25 4.73
N LYS A 74 9.32 22.53 5.69
CA LYS A 74 10.02 23.14 6.83
C LYS A 74 11.33 23.79 6.39
N ARG A 75 12.12 23.09 5.58
CA ARG A 75 13.42 23.57 5.06
C ARG A 75 13.26 24.82 4.19
N ASP A 76 12.24 24.84 3.33
CA ASP A 76 12.00 25.99 2.44
C ASP A 76 11.61 27.24 3.25
N LYS A 77 10.81 27.09 4.32
CA LYS A 77 10.51 28.20 5.25
C LYS A 77 11.73 28.72 5.99
N GLU A 78 12.67 27.85 6.36
CA GLU A 78 13.93 28.23 7.00
C GLU A 78 14.87 29.00 6.05
N LEU A 79 14.77 28.78 4.73
CA LEU A 79 15.55 29.50 3.72
C LEU A 79 14.96 30.85 3.32
N GLU A 80 13.66 31.06 3.55
CA GLU A 80 12.94 32.32 3.29
C GLU A 80 13.04 33.32 4.46
N GLN A 81 13.64 32.92 5.59
CA GLN A 81 13.94 33.77 6.76
C GLN A 81 15.37 34.29 6.73
#